data_AF-A0A199VBL4-F1
#
_entry.id   AF-A0A199VBL4-F1
#
_cell.length_a   1.000
_cell.length_b   1.000
_cell.length_c   1.000
_cell.angle_alpha   90.00
_cell.angle_beta   90.00
_cell.angle_gamma   90.00
#
_symmetry.space_group_name_H-M   'P 1'
#
loop_
_entity.id
_entity.type
_entity.pdbx_description
1 polymer ?
#
loop_
_entity_poly.entity_id
_entity_poly.type
_entity_poly.pdbx_seq_one_letter_code
_entity_poly.pdbx_strand_id
1 'polypeptide(L)'
;MVGWVSSSRGNLTTTVRQKVGFKSQVEVQNRGAVEQVEVVHKERMEVIVHKAHQVVGRVQIFAEAPLQIQTSRVTAAGGAVFEKGRLFHQLVEVVNLNENNVVITAALTDRQDAEGSVLMRDGMPIWGSGNTKSAYKYRDENTCHLRTVNTVGGIVKYDVSSPSCAAVSDI
;
A
#
# COMPACT_ATOMS: atom_id res chain seq x y z
N MET A 1 -7.80 -16.04 -18.26
CA MET A 1 -7.13 -17.30 -18.70
C MET A 1 -7.88 -18.48 -18.09
N VAL A 2 -7.93 -19.62 -18.76
CA VAL A 2 -8.56 -20.85 -18.26
C VAL A 2 -7.48 -21.91 -18.10
N GLY A 3 -7.36 -22.49 -16.92
CA GLY A 3 -6.38 -23.53 -16.60
C GLY A 3 -7.07 -24.76 -16.01
N TRP A 4 -6.55 -25.95 -16.32
CA TRP A 4 -7.03 -27.23 -15.81
C TRP A 4 -6.11 -27.72 -14.69
N VAL A 5 -6.69 -28.18 -13.58
CA VAL A 5 -5.95 -28.82 -12.48
C VAL A 5 -6.66 -30.12 -12.12
N SER A 6 -5.93 -31.23 -12.11
CA SER A 6 -6.42 -32.51 -11.58
C SER A 6 -6.43 -32.43 -10.05
N SER A 7 -7.58 -32.71 -9.43
CA SER A 7 -7.73 -32.68 -7.96
C SER A 7 -8.46 -33.94 -7.47
N SER A 8 -8.27 -34.28 -6.19
CA SER A 8 -9.05 -35.34 -5.52
C SER A 8 -10.56 -35.07 -5.49
N ARG A 9 -10.99 -33.84 -5.80
CA ARG A 9 -12.40 -33.43 -5.92
C ARG A 9 -12.95 -33.54 -7.36
N GLY A 10 -12.18 -34.09 -8.30
CA GLY A 10 -12.52 -34.26 -9.71
C GLY A 10 -11.93 -33.16 -10.60
N ASN A 11 -12.45 -33.05 -11.83
CA ASN A 11 -12.03 -32.06 -12.81
C ASN A 11 -12.59 -30.68 -12.46
N LEU A 12 -11.69 -29.76 -12.10
CA LEU A 12 -12.02 -28.37 -11.81
C LEU A 12 -11.50 -27.47 -12.95
N THR A 13 -12.30 -26.47 -13.31
CA THR A 13 -11.93 -25.44 -14.27
C THR A 13 -11.99 -24.09 -13.59
N THR A 14 -10.91 -23.31 -13.71
CA THR A 14 -10.85 -21.97 -13.11
C THR A 14 -10.89 -20.90 -14.18
N THR A 15 -11.75 -19.91 -14.01
CA THR A 15 -11.80 -18.70 -14.83
C THR A 15 -11.27 -17.53 -14.03
N VAL A 16 -10.24 -16.85 -14.54
CA VAL A 16 -9.68 -15.63 -13.95
C VAL A 16 -10.02 -14.43 -14.82
N ARG A 17 -10.62 -13.41 -14.21
CA ARG A 17 -10.89 -12.09 -14.78
C ARG A 17 -10.15 -11.04 -13.97
N GLN A 18 -9.38 -10.20 -14.62
CA GLN A 18 -8.62 -9.15 -13.96
C GLN A 18 -8.84 -7.83 -14.70
N LYS A 19 -9.07 -6.76 -13.94
CA LYS A 19 -9.14 -5.40 -14.44
C LYS A 19 -8.16 -4.54 -13.65
N VAL A 20 -7.22 -3.96 -14.36
CA VAL A 20 -6.21 -3.06 -13.80
C VAL A 20 -6.48 -1.65 -14.30
N GLY A 21 -6.49 -0.68 -13.38
CA GLY A 21 -6.52 0.74 -13.65
C GLY A 21 -5.24 1.37 -13.10
N PHE A 22 -4.53 2.09 -13.96
CA PHE A 22 -3.30 2.79 -13.60
C PHE A 22 -3.40 4.23 -14.06
N LYS A 23 -3.12 5.17 -13.15
CA LYS A 23 -2.99 6.60 -13.44
C LYS A 23 -1.68 7.09 -12.86
N SER A 24 -0.97 7.92 -13.61
CA SER A 24 0.24 8.60 -13.15
C SER A 24 0.19 10.05 -13.58
N GLN A 25 0.57 10.95 -12.66
CA GLN A 25 0.69 12.37 -12.89
C GLN A 25 2.01 12.84 -12.28
N VAL A 26 2.70 13.70 -13.01
CA VAL A 26 3.90 14.38 -12.56
C VAL A 26 3.69 15.87 -12.75
N GLU A 27 3.92 16.64 -11.70
CA GLU A 27 3.82 18.09 -11.71
C GLU A 27 5.15 18.70 -11.25
N VAL A 28 5.63 19.67 -12.00
CA VAL A 28 6.89 20.36 -11.73
C VAL A 28 6.59 21.85 -11.62
N GLN A 29 6.90 22.45 -10.48
CA GLN A 29 6.65 23.84 -10.19
C GLN A 29 7.97 24.58 -9.88
N ASN A 30 7.91 25.91 -9.85
CA ASN A 30 9.02 26.76 -9.41
C ASN A 30 10.35 26.44 -10.12
N ARG A 31 10.30 26.22 -11.45
CA ARG A 31 11.48 25.86 -12.28
C ARG A 31 12.21 24.61 -11.77
N GLY A 32 11.46 23.60 -11.31
CA GLY A 32 12.02 22.36 -10.77
C GLY A 32 12.46 22.46 -9.30
N ALA A 33 12.04 23.50 -8.58
CA ALA A 33 12.27 23.57 -7.14
C ALA A 33 11.26 22.74 -6.34
N VAL A 34 10.12 22.37 -6.94
CA VAL A 34 9.13 21.46 -6.36
C VAL A 34 8.70 20.47 -7.43
N GLU A 35 8.72 19.18 -7.10
CA GLU A 35 8.21 18.12 -7.95
C GLU A 35 7.22 17.27 -7.16
N GLN A 36 6.11 16.92 -7.78
CA GLN A 36 5.07 16.08 -7.20
C GLN A 36 4.75 14.95 -8.17
N VAL A 37 4.78 13.72 -7.68
CA VAL A 37 4.45 12.51 -8.41
C VAL A 37 3.29 11.85 -7.72
N GLU A 38 2.23 11.58 -8.46
CA GLU A 38 1.07 10.83 -7.99
C GLU A 38 0.86 9.62 -8.89
N VAL A 39 0.72 8.46 -8.27
CA VAL A 39 0.38 7.21 -8.95
C VAL A 39 -0.79 6.58 -8.23
N VAL A 40 -1.81 6.18 -8.98
CA VAL A 40 -2.96 5.45 -8.45
C VAL A 40 -3.08 4.14 -9.22
N HIS A 41 -2.82 3.04 -8.52
CA HIS A 41 -3.07 1.69 -8.99
C HIS A 41 -4.38 1.18 -8.37
N LYS A 42 -5.26 0.64 -9.21
CA LYS A 42 -6.49 -0.04 -8.76
C LYS A 42 -6.62 -1.36 -9.50
N GLU A 43 -6.91 -2.41 -8.77
CA GLU A 43 -7.08 -3.74 -9.31
C GLU A 43 -8.40 -4.35 -8.83
N ARG A 44 -9.06 -5.05 -9.75
CA ARG A 44 -10.18 -5.94 -9.45
C ARG A 44 -9.91 -7.28 -10.09
N MET A 45 -9.83 -8.32 -9.28
CA MET A 45 -9.68 -9.69 -9.76
C MET A 45 -10.86 -10.54 -9.31
N GLU A 46 -11.36 -11.39 -10.19
CA GLU A 46 -12.36 -12.39 -9.92
C GLU A 46 -11.85 -13.75 -10.39
N VAL A 47 -11.86 -14.73 -9.49
CA VAL A 47 -11.52 -16.12 -9.75
C VAL A 47 -12.77 -16.95 -9.53
N ILE A 48 -13.23 -17.68 -10.53
CA ILE A 48 -14.41 -18.55 -10.45
C ILE A 48 -13.96 -19.98 -10.67
N VAL A 49 -14.31 -20.86 -9.73
CA VAL A 49 -14.02 -22.29 -9.81
C VAL A 49 -15.30 -23.03 -10.20
N HIS A 50 -15.18 -23.82 -11.26
CA HIS A 50 -16.25 -24.64 -11.80
C HIS A 50 -15.94 -26.12 -11.59
N LYS A 51 -16.98 -26.88 -11.26
CA LYS A 51 -16.97 -28.34 -11.31
C LYS A 51 -18.10 -28.77 -12.24
N ALA A 52 -17.76 -29.42 -13.35
CA ALA A 52 -18.68 -29.61 -14.48
C ALA A 52 -19.35 -28.28 -14.88
N HIS A 53 -20.68 -28.17 -14.80
CA HIS A 53 -21.44 -26.97 -15.16
C HIS A 53 -21.84 -26.09 -13.96
N GLN A 54 -21.33 -26.38 -12.76
CA GLN A 54 -21.68 -25.66 -11.53
C GLN A 54 -20.51 -24.84 -11.00
N VAL A 55 -20.81 -23.64 -10.48
CA VAL A 55 -19.85 -22.83 -9.73
C VAL A 55 -19.76 -23.39 -8.32
N VAL A 56 -18.57 -23.79 -7.89
CA VAL A 56 -18.30 -24.33 -6.55
C VAL A 56 -17.55 -23.36 -5.66
N GLY A 57 -16.94 -22.33 -6.24
CA GLY A 57 -16.26 -21.28 -5.49
C GLY A 57 -16.05 -20.03 -6.31
N ARG A 58 -15.99 -18.89 -5.63
CA ARG A 58 -15.67 -17.59 -6.21
C ARG A 58 -14.79 -16.79 -5.24
N VAL A 59 -13.72 -16.21 -5.74
CA VAL A 59 -12.88 -15.25 -5.01
C VAL A 59 -12.95 -13.92 -5.73
N GLN A 60 -13.20 -12.83 -5.01
CA GLN A 60 -13.18 -11.47 -5.52
C GLN A 60 -12.18 -10.65 -4.71
N ILE A 61 -11.23 -10.04 -5.40
CA ILE A 61 -10.17 -9.21 -4.81
C ILE A 61 -10.30 -7.80 -5.36
N PHE A 62 -10.30 -6.83 -4.45
CA PHE A 62 -10.25 -5.41 -4.76
C PHE A 62 -9.00 -4.84 -4.09
N ALA A 63 -8.09 -4.27 -4.87
CA ALA A 63 -6.89 -3.63 -4.33
C ALA A 63 -6.76 -2.20 -4.86
N GLU A 64 -6.36 -1.27 -4.00
CA GLU A 64 -6.02 0.10 -4.35
C GLU A 64 -4.69 0.48 -3.67
N ALA A 65 -3.76 0.98 -4.47
CA ALA A 65 -2.39 1.27 -4.02
C ALA A 65 -1.93 2.68 -4.48
N PRO A 66 -2.42 3.77 -3.88
CA PRO A 66 -1.92 5.12 -4.15
C PRO A 66 -0.48 5.30 -3.68
N LEU A 67 0.30 6.06 -4.45
CA LEU A 67 1.63 6.55 -4.11
C LEU A 67 1.69 8.03 -4.42
N GLN A 68 2.15 8.83 -3.46
CA GLN A 68 2.44 10.24 -3.63
C GLN A 68 3.86 10.51 -3.17
N ILE A 69 4.63 11.21 -4.00
CA ILE A 69 5.98 11.65 -3.69
C ILE A 69 6.02 13.15 -3.95
N GLN A 70 6.55 13.91 -3.00
CA GLN A 70 6.82 15.32 -3.19
C GLN A 70 8.28 15.59 -2.82
N THR A 71 9.00 16.26 -3.70
CA THR A 71 10.34 16.79 -3.41
C THR A 71 10.32 18.30 -3.51
N SER A 72 11.16 18.94 -2.71
CA SER A 72 11.36 20.38 -2.76
C SER A 72 12.80 20.71 -2.45
N ARG A 73 13.33 21.76 -3.07
CA ARG A 73 14.68 22.26 -2.84
C ARG A 73 14.72 23.77 -2.71
N VAL A 74 15.56 24.25 -1.80
CA VAL A 74 15.80 25.68 -1.57
C VAL A 74 17.30 25.92 -1.52
N THR A 75 17.78 26.87 -2.31
CA THR A 75 19.18 27.31 -2.29
C THR A 75 19.32 28.53 -1.39
N ALA A 76 20.17 28.45 -0.38
CA ALA A 76 20.47 29.55 0.52
C ALA A 76 21.55 30.48 -0.06
N ALA A 77 21.59 31.72 0.44
CA ALA A 77 22.71 32.63 0.20
C ALA A 77 24.01 31.98 0.71
N GLY A 78 24.99 31.79 -0.18
CA GLY A 78 26.22 31.03 0.10
C GLY A 78 26.26 29.61 -0.47
N GLY A 79 25.31 29.22 -1.32
CA GLY A 79 25.40 28.01 -2.16
C GLY A 79 24.99 26.70 -1.47
N ALA A 80 24.62 26.74 -0.18
CA ALA A 80 24.03 25.58 0.49
C ALA A 80 22.64 25.27 -0.09
N VAL A 81 22.32 23.98 -0.24
CA VAL A 81 21.03 23.51 -0.77
C VAL A 81 20.34 22.68 0.29
N PHE A 82 19.11 23.04 0.63
CA PHE A 82 18.25 22.25 1.49
C PHE A 82 17.22 21.52 0.65
N GLU A 83 17.20 20.20 0.73
CA GLU A 83 16.24 19.35 0.03
C GLU A 83 15.34 18.65 1.04
N LYS A 84 14.06 18.56 0.69
CA LYS A 84 13.04 17.90 1.50
C LYS A 84 12.20 16.98 0.63
N GLY A 85 12.04 15.74 1.07
CA GLY A 85 11.21 14.73 0.43
C GLY A 85 10.07 14.29 1.35
N ARG A 86 8.90 14.05 0.78
CA ARG A 86 7.74 13.45 1.43
C ARG A 86 7.24 12.30 0.58
N LEU A 87 6.85 11.21 1.23
CA LEU A 87 6.28 10.05 0.59
C LEU A 87 5.04 9.63 1.38
N PHE A 88 3.98 9.32 0.65
CA PHE A 88 2.81 8.62 1.14
C PHE A 88 2.54 7.42 0.24
N HIS A 89 2.38 6.26 0.83
CA HIS A 89 1.94 5.07 0.16
C HIS A 89 0.91 4.35 1.01
N GLN A 90 -0.11 3.77 0.37
CA GLN A 90 -1.07 2.92 1.06
C GLN A 90 -1.50 1.79 0.16
N LEU A 91 -1.57 0.57 0.67
CA LEU A 91 -2.28 -0.56 0.08
C LEU A 91 -3.58 -0.76 0.85
N VAL A 92 -4.71 -0.81 0.16
CA VAL A 92 -5.99 -1.29 0.67
C VAL A 92 -6.40 -2.48 -0.15
N GLU A 93 -6.61 -3.63 0.49
CA GLU A 93 -7.07 -4.84 -0.15
C GLU A 93 -8.31 -5.40 0.56
N VAL A 94 -9.30 -5.83 -0.21
CA VAL A 94 -10.48 -6.55 0.28
C VAL A 94 -10.65 -7.82 -0.53
N VAL A 95 -10.73 -8.95 0.17
CA VAL A 95 -10.93 -10.28 -0.40
C VAL A 95 -12.28 -10.80 0.06
N ASN A 96 -13.12 -11.21 -0.87
CA ASN A 96 -14.36 -11.93 -0.61
C ASN A 96 -14.25 -13.34 -1.19
N LEU A 97 -14.36 -14.35 -0.34
CA LEU A 97 -14.44 -15.76 -0.73
C LEU A 97 -15.88 -16.21 -0.57
N ASN A 98 -16.46 -16.76 -1.63
CA ASN A 98 -17.76 -17.42 -1.60
C ASN A 98 -17.57 -18.90 -1.97
N GLU A 99 -17.78 -19.78 -1.00
CA GLU A 99 -17.75 -21.23 -1.19
C GLU A 99 -19.03 -21.82 -0.57
N ASN A 100 -19.78 -22.61 -1.34
CA ASN A 100 -21.01 -23.28 -0.87
C ASN A 100 -22.02 -22.35 -0.16
N ASN A 101 -22.19 -21.12 -0.65
CA ASN A 101 -23.04 -20.05 -0.07
C ASN A 101 -22.55 -19.46 1.27
N VAL A 102 -21.35 -19.81 1.73
CA VAL A 102 -20.68 -19.12 2.84
C VAL A 102 -19.80 -18.02 2.26
N VAL A 103 -19.96 -16.80 2.76
CA VAL A 103 -19.17 -15.64 2.34
C VAL A 103 -18.20 -15.27 3.46
N ILE A 104 -16.90 -15.40 3.20
CA ILE A 104 -15.82 -14.99 4.09
C ILE A 104 -15.20 -13.71 3.53
N THR A 105 -15.01 -12.71 4.40
CA THR A 105 -14.38 -11.44 4.03
C THR A 105 -13.09 -11.23 4.82
N ALA A 106 -12.03 -10.85 4.12
CA ALA A 106 -10.81 -10.35 4.72
C ALA A 106 -10.47 -8.96 4.16
N ALA A 107 -9.90 -8.10 5.00
CA ALA A 107 -9.48 -6.76 4.63
C ALA A 107 -8.09 -6.47 5.18
N LEU A 108 -7.26 -5.84 4.35
CA LEU A 108 -5.91 -5.40 4.67
C LEU A 108 -5.78 -3.91 4.37
N THR A 109 -5.09 -3.20 5.25
CA THR A 109 -4.61 -1.84 5.01
C THR A 109 -3.16 -1.75 5.48
N ASP A 110 -2.26 -1.39 4.59
CA ASP A 110 -0.86 -1.09 4.92
C ASP A 110 -0.57 0.34 4.47
N ARG A 111 -0.23 1.22 5.39
CA ARG A 111 0.02 2.65 5.15
C ARG A 111 1.44 2.99 5.58
N GLN A 112 2.11 3.79 4.75
CA GLN A 112 3.45 4.30 5.00
C GLN A 112 3.51 5.80 4.67
N ASP A 113 3.89 6.60 5.66
CA ASP A 113 4.25 8.00 5.50
C ASP A 113 5.74 8.15 5.81
N ALA A 114 6.47 8.89 4.98
CA ALA A 114 7.87 9.22 5.24
C ALA A 114 8.15 10.69 4.92
N GLU A 115 9.00 11.31 5.72
CA GLU A 115 9.56 12.64 5.45
C GLU A 115 11.06 12.60 5.68
N GLY A 116 11.82 13.17 4.74
CA GLY A 116 13.27 13.28 4.82
C GLY A 116 13.72 14.70 4.50
N SER A 117 14.85 15.10 5.07
CA SER A 117 15.50 16.35 4.73
C SER A 117 17.00 16.19 4.74
N VAL A 118 17.67 16.88 3.82
CA VAL A 118 19.13 16.90 3.70
C VAL A 118 19.60 18.32 3.45
N LEU A 119 20.68 18.71 4.12
CA LEU A 119 21.41 19.94 3.85
C LEU A 119 22.70 19.57 3.13
N MET A 120 22.88 20.15 1.96
CA MET A 120 24.01 19.95 1.07
C MET A 120 24.87 21.22 1.01
N ARG A 121 26.19 21.06 0.94
CA ARG A 121 27.15 22.13 0.64
C ARG A 121 28.22 21.57 -0.29
N ASP A 122 28.51 22.28 -1.37
CA ASP A 122 29.50 21.88 -2.38
C ASP A 122 29.25 20.44 -2.91
N GLY A 123 27.97 20.08 -3.07
CA GLY A 123 27.55 18.75 -3.52
C GLY A 123 27.63 17.64 -2.45
N MET A 124 28.04 17.96 -1.22
CA MET A 124 28.21 16.99 -0.14
C MET A 124 27.13 17.16 0.95
N PRO A 125 26.58 16.06 1.49
CA PRO A 125 25.65 16.13 2.62
C PRO A 125 26.40 16.51 3.90
N ILE A 126 25.93 17.57 4.57
CA ILE A 126 26.48 18.02 5.86
C ILE A 126 25.52 17.75 7.03
N TRP A 127 24.24 17.52 6.73
CA TRP A 127 23.24 17.09 7.70
C TRP A 127 22.09 16.38 7.00
N GLY A 128 21.48 15.41 7.66
CA GLY A 128 20.26 14.77 7.20
C GLY A 128 19.41 14.25 8.35
N SER A 129 18.11 14.16 8.11
CA SER A 129 17.16 13.54 9.03
C SER A 129 16.02 12.89 8.25
N GLY A 130 15.43 11.86 8.82
CA GLY A 130 14.33 11.12 8.22
C GLY A 130 13.43 10.50 9.29
N ASN A 131 12.13 10.57 9.05
CA ASN A 131 11.10 10.05 9.92
C ASN A 131 10.14 9.18 9.11
N THR A 132 9.65 8.10 9.69
CA THR A 132 8.60 7.26 9.09
C THR A 132 7.46 7.00 10.06
N LYS A 133 6.26 6.82 9.52
CA LYS A 133 5.09 6.30 10.22
C LYS A 133 4.50 5.19 9.37
N SER A 134 4.35 4.01 9.95
CA SER A 134 3.78 2.85 9.28
C SER A 134 2.61 2.31 10.10
N ALA A 135 1.51 1.97 9.43
CA ALA A 135 0.35 1.36 10.05
C ALA A 135 -0.13 0.18 9.22
N TYR A 136 -0.12 -1.00 9.83
CA TYR A 136 -0.60 -2.25 9.24
C TYR A 136 -1.85 -2.69 9.96
N LYS A 137 -2.91 -3.00 9.23
CA LYS A 137 -4.20 -3.47 9.75
C LYS A 137 -4.71 -4.61 8.89
N TYR A 138 -4.86 -5.78 9.49
CA TYR A 138 -5.51 -6.93 8.89
C TYR A 138 -6.74 -7.32 9.70
N ARG A 139 -7.82 -7.72 9.03
CA ARG A 139 -9.02 -8.23 9.67
C ARG A 139 -9.70 -9.27 8.80
N ASP A 140 -10.08 -10.38 9.42
CA ASP A 140 -11.05 -11.33 8.88
C ASP A 140 -12.16 -11.59 9.93
N GLU A 141 -12.91 -12.68 9.77
CA GLU A 141 -13.99 -13.05 10.67
C GLU A 141 -13.53 -13.42 12.09
N ASN A 142 -12.32 -13.96 12.23
CA ASN A 142 -11.81 -14.56 13.47
C ASN A 142 -10.64 -13.77 14.06
N THR A 143 -9.95 -13.01 13.23
CA THR A 143 -8.68 -12.37 13.56
C THR A 143 -8.76 -10.89 13.25
N CYS A 144 -8.24 -10.09 14.16
CA CYS A 144 -7.74 -8.78 13.80
C CYS A 144 -6.27 -8.67 14.22
N HIS A 145 -5.50 -7.97 13.42
CA HIS A 145 -4.18 -7.50 13.80
C HIS A 145 -4.03 -6.04 13.39
N LEU A 146 -3.54 -5.22 14.31
CA LEU A 146 -3.15 -3.84 14.07
C LEU A 146 -1.74 -3.65 14.59
N ARG A 147 -0.88 -2.97 13.83
CA ARG A 147 0.44 -2.56 14.28
C ARG A 147 0.76 -1.17 13.75
N THR A 148 1.28 -0.32 14.63
CA THR A 148 1.78 1.02 14.28
C THR A 148 3.23 1.13 14.67
N VAL A 149 4.09 1.54 13.75
CA VAL A 149 5.52 1.73 13.97
C VAL A 149 5.93 3.12 13.50
N ASN A 150 6.54 3.91 14.39
CA ASN A 150 7.05 5.23 14.08
C ASN A 150 8.56 5.29 14.31
N THR A 151 9.29 5.85 13.35
CA THR A 151 10.73 6.12 13.48
C THR A 151 11.01 7.61 13.38
N VAL A 152 11.99 8.07 14.17
CA VAL A 152 12.48 9.45 14.14
C VAL A 152 13.99 9.42 14.11
N GLY A 153 14.60 10.01 13.08
CA GLY A 153 16.05 9.97 12.88
C GLY A 153 16.59 8.53 12.76
N GLY A 154 15.81 7.62 12.18
CA GLY A 154 16.16 6.20 12.06
C GLY A 154 15.99 5.36 13.34
N ILE A 155 15.52 5.95 14.45
CA ILE A 155 15.29 5.26 15.72
C ILE A 155 13.80 5.00 15.90
N VAL A 156 13.41 3.77 16.20
CA VAL A 156 12.03 3.41 16.56
C VAL A 156 11.65 4.12 17.85
N LYS A 157 10.60 4.95 17.80
CA LYS A 157 10.05 5.66 18.96
C LYS A 157 8.77 5.01 19.49
N TYR A 158 7.98 4.45 18.59
CA TYR A 158 6.73 3.77 18.92
C TYR A 158 6.63 2.50 18.09
N ASP A 159 6.26 1.40 18.74
CA ASP A 159 5.91 0.14 18.12
C ASP A 159 4.81 -0.49 18.98
N VAL A 160 3.58 -0.41 18.50
CA VAL A 160 2.40 -0.87 19.23
C VAL A 160 1.65 -1.86 18.37
N SER A 161 1.43 -3.06 18.90
CA SER A 161 0.61 -4.09 18.26
C SER A 161 -0.63 -4.39 19.08
N SER A 162 -1.76 -4.61 18.42
CA SER A 162 -3.03 -4.99 19.03
C SER A 162 -3.64 -6.18 18.27
N PRO A 163 -4.15 -7.21 18.98
CA PRO A 163 -4.97 -8.26 18.37
C PRO A 163 -6.43 -7.82 18.11
N SER A 164 -6.74 -6.54 18.37
CA SER A 164 -8.06 -5.97 18.15
C SER A 164 -7.99 -4.75 17.22
N CYS A 165 -9.05 -4.58 16.43
CA CYS A 165 -9.21 -3.49 15.46
C CYS A 165 -9.99 -2.31 16.07
N ALA A 166 -10.27 -2.34 17.38
CA ALA A 166 -10.79 -1.19 18.10
C ALA A 166 -9.76 -0.06 17.97
N ALA A 167 -10.24 1.17 17.72
CA ALA A 167 -9.38 2.30 17.43
C ALA A 167 -8.30 2.43 18.52
N VAL A 168 -7.03 2.34 18.12
CA VAL A 168 -5.94 2.89 18.93
C VAL A 168 -6.10 4.39 18.73
N SER A 169 -6.60 5.07 19.76
CA SER A 169 -6.68 6.53 19.82
C SER A 169 -5.36 7.13 19.33
N ASP A 170 -5.46 8.10 18.42
CA ASP A 170 -4.31 8.85 17.90
C ASP A 170 -3.41 9.31 19.06
N ILE A 171 -2.14 8.89 19.03
CA ILE A 171 -1.05 9.41 19.87
C ILE A 171 -0.10 10.20 18.97
#